data_AF-A0A967D794-F1
#
_entry.id   AF-A0A967D794-F1
#
_cell.length_a   1.000
_cell.length_b   1.000
_cell.length_c   1.000
_cell.angle_alpha   90.00
_cell.angle_beta   90.00
_cell.angle_gamma   90.00
#
_symmetry.space_group_name_H-M   'P 1'
#
loop_
_entity.id
_entity.type
_entity.pdbx_description
1 polymer ?
#
loop_
_entity_poly.entity_id
_entity_poly.type
_entity_poly.pdbx_seq_one_letter_code
_entity_poly.pdbx_strand_id
1 'polypeptide(L)'
;HAGDGNLHPLLLFNGQEPGIYDRVHAAGAKIVEASLAAGGVLSGEHGIGVEKQPYMHQMFSEDDLDHQERLRHAFDPACRSNPGKVIPVGHSCADIQSLRNVPEEVWG
;
A
#
# COMPACT_ATOMS: atom_id res chain seq x y z
N HIS A 1 19.33 -2.58 -5.87
CA HIS A 1 20.09 -3.56 -5.06
C HIS A 1 19.37 -4.91 -5.12
N ALA A 2 20.09 -6.02 -5.17
CA ALA A 2 19.52 -7.37 -5.12
C ALA A 2 20.29 -8.18 -4.09
N GLY A 3 19.59 -8.77 -3.12
CA GLY A 3 20.18 -9.47 -1.98
C GLY A 3 19.10 -10.16 -1.15
N ASP A 4 19.42 -11.30 -0.55
CA ASP A 4 18.55 -12.06 0.37
C ASP A 4 17.10 -12.31 -0.12
N GLY A 5 16.94 -12.51 -1.43
CA GLY A 5 15.63 -12.76 -2.05
C GLY A 5 14.80 -11.51 -2.34
N ASN A 6 15.34 -10.30 -2.09
CA ASN A 6 14.67 -9.03 -2.36
C ASN A 6 15.34 -8.27 -3.51
N LEU A 7 14.51 -7.55 -4.28
CA LEU A 7 14.94 -6.61 -5.32
C LEU A 7 14.51 -5.19 -4.93
N HIS A 8 15.46 -4.28 -4.98
CA HIS A 8 15.28 -2.85 -4.71
C HIS A 8 15.58 -2.09 -6.01
N PRO A 9 14.61 -1.97 -6.91
CA PRO A 9 14.75 -1.21 -8.13
C PRO A 9 14.66 0.29 -7.84
N LEU A 10 15.47 1.08 -8.54
CA LEU A 10 15.40 2.54 -8.51
C LEU A 10 15.18 3.04 -9.93
N LEU A 11 14.08 3.76 -10.14
CA LEU A 11 13.75 4.38 -11.41
C LEU A 11 14.35 5.79 -11.44
N LEU A 12 15.35 6.01 -12.29
CA LEU A 12 15.90 7.34 -12.52
C LEU A 12 15.09 8.04 -13.61
N PHE A 13 14.69 9.28 -13.34
CA PHE A 13 13.91 10.08 -14.29
C PHE A 13 14.18 11.57 -14.13
N ASN A 14 13.84 12.35 -15.17
CA ASN A 14 13.86 13.81 -15.11
C ASN A 14 12.48 14.33 -14.71
N GLY A 15 12.34 14.86 -13.49
CA GLY A 15 11.07 15.40 -12.96
C GLY A 15 10.53 16.62 -13.71
N GLN A 16 11.31 17.23 -14.61
CA GLN A 16 10.87 18.36 -15.44
C GLN A 16 10.16 17.92 -16.71
N GLU A 17 10.21 16.63 -17.06
CA GLU A 17 9.53 16.12 -18.25
C GLU A 17 8.00 15.99 -17.99
N PRO A 18 7.14 16.62 -18.80
CA PRO A 18 5.70 16.52 -18.62
C PRO A 18 5.21 15.07 -18.66
N GLY A 19 4.38 14.68 -17.69
CA GLY A 19 3.82 13.33 -17.59
C GLY A 19 4.79 12.24 -17.13
N ILE A 20 6.02 12.59 -16.72
CA ILE A 20 7.01 11.60 -16.29
C ILE A 20 6.55 10.76 -15.09
N TYR A 21 5.88 11.39 -14.12
CA TYR A 21 5.44 10.73 -12.90
C TYR A 21 4.45 9.59 -13.19
N ASP A 22 3.49 9.80 -14.08
CA ASP A 22 2.53 8.76 -14.46
C ASP A 22 3.22 7.56 -15.10
N ARG A 23 4.22 7.81 -15.95
CA ARG A 23 5.00 6.74 -16.58
C ARG A 23 5.88 6.00 -15.57
N VAL A 24 6.47 6.72 -14.62
CA VAL A 24 7.30 6.14 -13.55
C VAL A 24 6.43 5.27 -12.63
N HIS A 25 5.26 5.75 -12.21
CA HIS A 25 4.31 4.97 -11.42
C HIS A 25 3.81 3.74 -12.19
N ALA A 26 3.49 3.88 -13.48
CA ALA A 26 3.09 2.75 -14.32
C ALA A 26 4.22 1.71 -14.50
N ALA A 27 5.48 2.16 -14.58
CA ALA A 27 6.62 1.25 -14.58
C ALA A 27 6.79 0.54 -13.23
N GLY A 28 6.63 1.26 -12.12
CA GLY A 28 6.62 0.68 -10.77
C GLY A 28 5.53 -0.39 -10.60
N ALA A 29 4.31 -0.10 -11.06
CA ALA A 29 3.19 -1.03 -11.07
C ALA A 29 3.54 -2.36 -11.77
N LYS A 30 4.09 -2.27 -12.99
CA LYS A 30 4.49 -3.44 -13.78
C LYS A 30 5.58 -4.26 -13.10
N ILE A 31 6.50 -3.62 -12.37
CA ILE A 31 7.53 -4.33 -11.62
C ILE A 31 6.88 -5.13 -10.47
N VAL A 32 5.97 -4.51 -9.72
CA VAL A 32 5.23 -5.19 -8.63
C VAL A 32 4.44 -6.37 -9.17
N GLU A 33 3.65 -6.17 -10.23
CA GLU A 33 2.85 -7.22 -10.87
C GLU A 33 3.72 -8.37 -11.38
N ALA A 34 4.87 -8.06 -12.01
CA ALA A 34 5.80 -9.08 -12.47
C ALA A 34 6.41 -9.88 -11.32
N SER A 35 6.76 -9.23 -10.21
CA SER A 35 7.26 -9.90 -9.00
C SER A 35 6.21 -10.85 -8.41
N LEU A 36 4.95 -10.43 -8.30
CA LEU A 36 3.86 -11.26 -7.78
C LEU A 36 3.56 -12.43 -8.73
N ALA A 37 3.51 -12.20 -10.05
CA ALA A 37 3.29 -13.24 -11.04
C ALA A 37 4.40 -14.32 -11.05
N ALA A 38 5.61 -13.96 -10.64
CA ALA A 38 6.72 -14.89 -10.46
C ALA A 38 6.70 -15.65 -9.11
N GLY A 39 5.65 -15.48 -8.30
CA GLY A 39 5.54 -16.09 -6.97
C GLY A 39 6.33 -15.35 -5.88
N GLY A 40 6.75 -14.11 -6.15
CA GLY A 40 7.37 -13.23 -5.16
C GLY A 40 6.35 -12.63 -4.18
N VAL A 41 6.83 -11.75 -3.32
CA VAL A 41 6.03 -11.07 -2.30
C VAL A 41 5.94 -9.57 -2.55
N LEU A 42 4.84 -8.95 -2.15
CA LEU A 42 4.60 -7.51 -2.30
C LEU A 42 5.59 -6.66 -1.48
N SER A 43 6.08 -7.23 -0.37
CA SER A 43 6.86 -6.55 0.65
C SER A 43 7.95 -7.50 1.18
N GLY A 44 9.18 -7.00 1.29
CA GLY A 44 10.31 -7.69 1.90
C GLY A 44 10.77 -6.96 3.16
N GLU A 45 12.01 -6.43 3.18
CA GLU A 45 12.51 -5.58 4.27
C GLU A 45 11.86 -4.18 4.32
N HIS A 46 11.31 -3.73 3.19
CA HIS A 46 10.58 -2.47 3.10
C HIS A 46 9.08 -2.71 3.20
N GLY A 47 8.35 -1.76 3.79
CA GLY A 47 6.89 -1.82 3.91
C GLY A 47 6.13 -1.50 2.62
N ILE A 48 4.81 -1.69 2.69
CA ILE A 48 3.85 -1.48 1.60
C ILE A 48 3.62 0.02 1.36
N GLY A 49 3.24 0.77 2.40
CA GLY A 49 2.92 2.19 2.31
C GLY A 49 1.80 2.50 1.32
N VAL A 50 1.61 3.78 0.99
CA VAL A 50 0.55 4.22 0.05
C VAL A 50 0.76 3.72 -1.38
N GLU A 51 2.02 3.58 -1.81
CA GLU A 51 2.36 3.25 -3.19
C GLU A 51 1.97 1.81 -3.55
N LYS A 52 2.19 0.86 -2.63
CA LYS A 52 1.94 -0.57 -2.88
C LYS A 52 0.60 -1.06 -2.33
N GLN A 53 -0.10 -0.25 -1.53
CA GLN A 53 -1.39 -0.62 -0.94
C GLN A 53 -2.42 -1.13 -1.98
N PRO A 54 -2.54 -0.54 -3.19
CA PRO A 54 -3.50 -1.03 -4.19
C PRO A 54 -3.28 -2.48 -4.65
N TYR A 55 -2.07 -3.02 -4.50
CA TYR A 55 -1.71 -4.38 -4.94
C TYR A 55 -1.90 -5.42 -3.84
N MET A 56 -2.29 -5.03 -2.63
CA MET A 56 -2.45 -5.97 -1.50
C MET A 56 -3.45 -7.09 -1.80
N HIS A 57 -4.51 -6.80 -2.56
CA HIS A 57 -5.48 -7.79 -3.03
C HIS A 57 -4.93 -8.85 -3.96
N GLN A 58 -3.76 -8.61 -4.57
CA GLN A 58 -3.11 -9.59 -5.44
C GLN A 58 -2.29 -10.62 -4.63
N MET A 59 -2.05 -10.36 -3.35
CA MET A 59 -1.26 -11.23 -2.46
C MET A 59 -2.07 -11.79 -1.29
N PHE A 60 -2.99 -10.99 -0.75
CA PHE A 60 -3.78 -11.33 0.43
C PHE A 60 -5.25 -11.56 0.04
N SER A 61 -5.86 -12.56 0.65
CA SER A 61 -7.30 -12.78 0.56
C SER A 61 -8.07 -11.69 1.31
N GLU A 62 -9.38 -11.60 1.09
CA GLU A 62 -10.25 -10.70 1.86
C GLU A 62 -10.21 -11.03 3.35
N ASP A 63 -10.20 -12.32 3.71
CA ASP A 63 -10.09 -12.77 5.11
C ASP A 63 -8.75 -12.34 5.73
N ASP A 64 -7.63 -12.43 4.99
CA ASP A 64 -6.33 -11.97 5.48
C ASP A 64 -6.34 -10.47 5.79
N LEU A 65 -6.98 -9.67 4.93
CA LEU A 65 -7.06 -8.21 5.09
C LEU A 65 -7.99 -7.82 6.25
N ASP A 66 -9.13 -8.51 6.42
CA ASP A 66 -10.02 -8.33 7.58
C ASP A 66 -9.27 -8.58 8.90
N HIS A 67 -8.51 -9.68 8.98
CA HIS A 67 -7.75 -10.00 10.18
C HIS A 67 -6.66 -8.95 10.47
N GLN A 68 -5.98 -8.43 9.44
CA GLN A 68 -5.00 -7.36 9.59
C GLN A 68 -5.65 -6.05 10.07
N GLU A 69 -6.83 -5.70 9.55
CA GLU A 69 -7.59 -4.53 9.98
C GLU A 69 -8.07 -4.66 11.44
N ARG A 70 -8.60 -5.82 11.81
CA ARG A 70 -9.02 -6.11 13.20
C ARG A 70 -7.86 -6.04 14.17
N LEU A 71 -6.69 -6.55 13.78
CA LEU A 71 -5.47 -6.43 14.57
C LEU A 71 -5.08 -4.97 14.77
N ARG A 72 -5.11 -4.15 13.70
CA ARG A 72 -4.83 -2.71 13.80
C ARG A 72 -5.80 -2.02 14.74
N HIS A 73 -7.11 -2.26 14.60
CA HIS A 73 -8.14 -1.67 15.46
C HIS A 73 -8.01 -2.06 16.94
N ALA A 74 -7.48 -3.24 17.24
CA ALA A 74 -7.22 -3.63 18.63
C ALA A 74 -6.18 -2.73 19.33
N PHE A 75 -5.24 -2.14 18.57
CA PHE A 75 -4.19 -1.26 19.10
C PHE A 75 -4.40 0.23 18.78
N ASP A 76 -5.17 0.56 17.74
CA ASP A 76 -5.47 1.92 17.29
C ASP A 76 -6.97 2.08 16.99
N PRO A 77 -7.85 1.98 18.01
CA PRO A 77 -9.30 2.04 17.82
C PRO A 77 -9.80 3.40 17.32
N ALA A 78 -8.99 4.45 17.45
CA ALA A 78 -9.29 5.79 16.97
C ALA A 78 -8.64 6.11 15.61
N CYS A 79 -7.99 5.13 14.95
CA CYS A 79 -7.35 5.27 13.63
C CYS A 79 -6.37 6.46 13.55
N ARG A 80 -5.62 6.76 14.62
CA ARG A 80 -4.69 7.90 14.70
C ARG A 80 -3.34 7.60 14.07
N SER A 81 -2.94 6.34 14.03
CA SER A 81 -1.65 5.92 13.50
C SER A 81 -1.73 5.75 11.98
N ASN A 82 -1.21 6.74 11.25
CA ASN A 82 -1.11 6.76 9.79
C ASN A 82 -2.43 6.39 9.06
N PRO A 83 -3.51 7.18 9.25
CA PRO A 83 -4.80 6.91 8.63
C PRO A 83 -4.67 6.79 7.10
N GLY A 84 -5.33 5.77 6.52
CA GLY A 84 -5.35 5.51 5.08
C GLY A 84 -4.08 4.90 4.48
N LYS A 85 -2.99 4.72 5.24
CA LYS A 85 -1.68 4.31 4.69
C LYS A 85 -1.44 2.80 4.62
N VAL A 86 -2.08 2.01 5.49
CA VAL A 86 -1.60 0.64 5.82
C VAL A 86 -2.45 -0.45 5.15
N ILE A 87 -3.75 -0.45 5.35
CA ILE A 87 -4.69 -1.45 4.81
C ILE A 87 -5.56 -0.77 3.75
N PRO A 88 -5.87 -1.40 2.60
CA PRO A 88 -6.74 -0.79 1.60
C PRO A 88 -8.10 -0.44 2.23
N VAL A 89 -8.70 0.67 1.81
CA VAL A 89 -9.97 1.12 2.37
C VAL A 89 -11.14 0.41 1.70
N GLY A 90 -12.11 -0.07 2.50
CA GLY A 90 -13.43 -0.47 2.01
C GLY A 90 -13.77 -1.95 2.02
N HIS A 91 -13.32 -2.73 3.01
CA HIS A 91 -13.64 -4.16 3.13
C HIS A 91 -14.94 -4.46 3.89
N SER A 92 -15.58 -3.46 4.51
CA SER A 92 -16.96 -3.55 5.01
C SER A 92 -17.81 -2.34 4.60
N CYS A 93 -19.13 -2.52 4.50
CA CYS A 93 -20.09 -1.44 4.22
C CYS A 93 -20.07 -0.33 5.28
N ALA A 94 -19.63 -0.61 6.51
CA ALA A 94 -19.48 0.39 7.57
C ALA A 94 -18.17 1.20 7.43
N ASP A 95 -17.10 0.57 6.93
CA ASP A 95 -15.77 1.19 6.82
C ASP A 95 -15.63 2.11 5.60
N ILE A 96 -16.43 1.89 4.54
CA ILE A 96 -16.49 2.79 3.37
C ILE A 96 -16.98 4.20 3.75
N GLN A 97 -17.75 4.34 4.84
CA GLN A 97 -18.35 5.63 5.24
C GLN A 97 -17.54 6.39 6.29
N SER A 98 -16.74 5.72 7.13
CA SER A 98 -16.10 6.34 8.31
C SER A 98 -14.77 7.04 8.03
N LEU A 99 -14.09 6.74 6.91
CA LEU A 99 -12.72 7.22 6.64
C LEU A 99 -12.52 7.99 5.33
N ARG A 100 -13.60 8.36 4.63
CA ARG A 100 -13.49 9.28 3.48
C ARG A 100 -12.97 10.67 3.86
N ASN A 101 -12.99 11.01 5.14
CA ASN A 101 -12.45 12.24 5.69
C ASN A 101 -11.41 11.91 6.76
N VAL A 102 -10.22 12.49 6.64
CA VAL A 102 -9.26 12.56 7.75
C VAL A 102 -9.99 13.22 8.92
N PRO A 103 -10.06 12.62 10.13
CA PRO A 103 -10.73 13.28 11.24
C PRO A 103 -10.04 14.61 11.53
N GLU A 104 -10.81 15.70 11.59
CA GLU A 104 -10.29 17.08 11.67
C GLU A 104 -9.38 17.31 12.90
N GLU A 105 -9.50 16.47 13.93
CA GLU A 105 -8.78 16.59 15.20
C GLU A 105 -7.49 15.75 15.28
N VAL A 106 -7.10 15.00 14.24
CA VAL A 106 -5.94 14.08 14.33
C VAL A 106 -4.61 14.84 14.38
N TRP A 107 -4.53 15.98 13.68
CA TRP A 107 -3.35 16.83 13.61
C TRP A 107 -3.78 18.27 13.88
N GLY A 108 -3.78 18.65 15.17
CA GLY A 108 -3.94 20.05 15.57
C GLY A 108 -2.83 20.94 15.03
#